data_AF-A0A5K0XDP5-F1
#
_entry.id   AF-A0A5K0XDP5-F1
#
_cell.length_a   1.000
_cell.length_b   1.000
_cell.length_c   1.000
_cell.angle_alpha   90.00
_cell.angle_beta   90.00
_cell.angle_gamma   90.00
#
_symmetry.space_group_name_H-M   'P 1'
#
loop_
_entity.id
_entity.type
_entity.pdbx_description
1 polymer ?
#
loop_
_entity_poly.entity_id
_entity_poly.type
_entity_poly.pdbx_seq_one_letter_code
_entity_poly.pdbx_strand_id
1 'polypeptide(L)'
;TYLGVPSPVPYRLRRLAGDRRRYGINFAYGGTGVFDTIYPLPNMTTQIDFLEEEIKAGTYRPRQLRSSMALISLAGDDYVSYLNFHNGTVA
;
A
#
# COMPACT_ATOMS: atom_id res chain seq x y z
N THR A 1 -6.10 4.25 -18.45
CA THR A 1 -6.40 4.16 -17.00
C THR A 1 -7.70 4.88 -16.72
N TYR A 2 -8.57 4.33 -15.86
CA TYR A 2 -9.91 4.87 -15.55
C TYR A 2 -9.87 6.33 -15.03
N LEU A 3 -8.79 6.70 -14.36
CA LEU A 3 -8.59 8.03 -13.77
C LEU A 3 -7.77 9.00 -14.65
N GLY A 4 -7.40 8.62 -15.88
CA GLY A 4 -6.59 9.45 -16.78
C GLY A 4 -5.14 9.72 -16.31
N VAL A 5 -4.69 9.10 -15.22
CA VAL A 5 -3.32 9.20 -14.69
C VAL A 5 -2.52 7.92 -14.94
N PRO A 6 -1.19 7.97 -15.13
CA PRO A 6 -0.34 6.79 -15.19
C PRO A 6 -0.41 5.95 -13.91
N SER A 7 -0.07 4.66 -13.99
CA SER A 7 0.01 3.81 -12.81
C SER A 7 1.06 4.33 -11.81
N PRO A 8 0.73 4.40 -10.51
CA PRO A 8 1.68 4.80 -9.48
C PRO A 8 2.90 3.86 -9.43
N VAL A 9 4.07 4.42 -9.11
CA VAL A 9 5.31 3.63 -9.04
C VAL A 9 5.29 2.77 -7.77
N PRO A 10 5.59 1.45 -7.84
CA PRO A 10 5.76 0.65 -6.63
C PRO A 10 6.79 1.25 -5.68
N TYR A 11 6.49 1.29 -4.37
CA TYR A 11 7.33 1.88 -3.33
C TYR A 11 8.78 1.35 -3.35
N ARG A 12 8.94 0.05 -3.63
CA ARG A 12 10.26 -0.59 -3.74
C ARG A 12 11.13 0.02 -4.84
N LEU A 13 10.51 0.55 -5.90
CA LEU A 13 11.18 1.17 -7.04
C LEU A 13 11.23 2.70 -6.94
N ARG A 14 10.78 3.30 -5.82
CA ARG A 14 10.71 4.76 -5.68
C ARG A 14 12.05 5.41 -6.02
N ARG A 15 13.18 4.89 -5.56
CA ARG A 15 14.53 5.43 -5.81
C ARG A 15 14.87 5.55 -7.30
N LEU A 16 14.32 4.69 -8.14
CA LEU A 16 14.54 4.64 -9.59
C LEU A 16 13.47 5.38 -10.41
N ALA A 17 12.44 5.90 -9.76
CA ALA A 17 11.25 6.42 -10.43
C ALA A 17 11.43 7.77 -11.14
N GLY A 18 12.46 8.56 -10.79
CA GLY A 18 12.64 9.93 -11.31
C GLY A 18 11.34 10.74 -11.24
N ASP A 19 11.00 11.40 -12.35
CA ASP A 19 9.79 12.22 -12.47
C ASP A 19 8.48 11.43 -12.38
N ARG A 20 8.49 10.10 -12.53
CA ARG A 20 7.27 9.30 -12.42
C ARG A 20 6.65 9.33 -11.03
N ARG A 21 7.42 9.67 -9.98
CA ARG A 21 6.89 9.82 -8.61
C ARG A 21 5.77 10.87 -8.52
N ARG A 22 5.74 11.85 -9.44
CA ARG A 22 4.70 12.88 -9.48
C ARG A 22 3.29 12.31 -9.72
N TYR A 23 3.20 11.09 -10.25
CA TYR A 23 1.94 10.38 -10.50
C TYR A 23 1.53 9.47 -9.34
N GLY A 24 2.20 9.57 -8.19
CA GLY A 24 1.92 8.81 -6.98
C GLY A 24 2.83 7.59 -6.79
N ILE A 25 2.71 6.98 -5.61
CA ILE A 25 3.42 5.78 -5.20
C ILE A 25 2.40 4.71 -4.78
N ASN A 26 2.65 3.48 -5.19
CA ASN A 26 1.90 2.31 -4.72
C ASN A 26 2.67 1.63 -3.58
N PHE A 27 2.10 1.68 -2.37
CA PHE A 27 2.66 1.03 -1.18
C PHE A 27 2.14 -0.40 -0.97
N ALA A 28 1.18 -0.86 -1.79
CA ALA A 28 0.50 -2.13 -1.61
C ALA A 28 1.40 -3.35 -1.85
N TYR A 29 1.23 -4.36 -1.01
CA TYR A 29 1.76 -5.70 -1.20
C TYR A 29 0.56 -6.64 -1.43
N GLY A 30 0.56 -7.37 -2.53
CA GLY A 30 -0.51 -8.32 -2.83
C GLY A 30 -0.42 -9.56 -1.94
N GLY A 31 -1.59 -10.09 -1.53
CA GLY A 31 -1.69 -11.25 -0.66
C GLY A 31 -1.53 -10.95 0.82
N THR A 32 -1.33 -9.69 1.21
CA THR A 32 -1.20 -9.27 2.61
C THR A 32 -2.48 -8.58 3.08
N GLY A 33 -2.82 -8.75 4.35
CA GLY A 33 -3.98 -8.13 4.97
C GLY A 33 -3.64 -7.02 5.96
N VAL A 34 -4.63 -6.68 6.78
CA VAL A 34 -4.41 -5.88 8.01
C VAL A 34 -3.57 -6.68 8.99
N PHE A 35 -3.82 -7.98 9.08
CA PHE A 35 -3.05 -8.92 9.89
C PHE A 35 -1.99 -9.63 9.05
N ASP A 36 -1.13 -10.37 9.74
CA ASP A 36 -0.18 -11.25 9.10
C ASP A 36 -0.94 -12.39 8.39
N THR A 37 -0.55 -12.63 7.15
CA THR A 37 -1.08 -13.70 6.31
C THR A 37 -0.02 -14.79 6.14
N ILE A 38 -0.28 -15.80 5.31
CA ILE A 38 0.74 -16.80 4.94
C ILE A 38 1.97 -16.18 4.25
N TYR A 39 1.82 -15.02 3.60
CA TYR A 39 2.94 -14.37 2.95
C TYR A 39 3.70 -13.50 3.97
N PRO A 40 5.00 -13.76 4.20
CA PRO A 40 5.84 -12.98 5.12
C PRO A 40 6.25 -11.66 4.45
N LEU A 41 5.26 -10.85 4.11
CA LEU A 41 5.38 -9.58 3.43
C LEU A 41 4.76 -8.47 4.30
N PRO A 42 5.17 -7.20 4.09
CA PRO A 42 4.61 -6.04 4.79
C PRO A 42 3.08 -6.04 4.81
N ASN A 43 2.49 -6.21 6.00
CA ASN A 43 1.07 -6.06 6.24
C ASN A 43 0.64 -4.58 6.11
N MET A 44 -0.66 -4.30 6.19
CA MET A 44 -1.17 -2.95 5.94
C MET A 44 -0.60 -1.90 6.88
N THR A 45 -0.37 -2.23 8.15
CA THR A 45 0.28 -1.31 9.10
C THR A 45 1.66 -0.93 8.60
N THR A 46 2.48 -1.90 8.22
CA THR A 46 3.82 -1.63 7.67
C THR A 46 3.76 -0.85 6.35
N GLN A 47 2.75 -1.09 5.50
CA GLN A 47 2.57 -0.33 4.26
C GLN A 47 2.23 1.15 4.52
N ILE A 48 1.43 1.42 5.55
CA ILE A 48 1.13 2.78 6.01
C ILE A 48 2.39 3.42 6.61
N ASP A 49 3.17 2.68 7.39
CA ASP A 49 4.43 3.16 7.96
C ASP A 49 5.40 3.63 6.85
N PHE A 50 5.49 2.91 5.74
CA PHE A 50 6.28 3.36 4.58
C PHE A 50 5.84 4.71 4.02
N LEU A 51 4.53 5.00 4.02
CA LEU A 51 4.02 6.32 3.62
C LEU A 51 4.36 7.37 4.68
N GLU A 52 4.19 7.05 5.96
CA GLU A 52 4.51 7.95 7.06
C GLU A 52 5.99 8.33 7.06
N GLU A 53 6.90 7.39 6.80
CA GLU A 53 8.33 7.62 6.68
C GLU A 53 8.65 8.65 5.59
N GLU A 54 8.02 8.55 4.42
CA GLU A 54 8.22 9.51 3.32
C GLU A 54 7.67 10.90 3.65
N ILE A 55 6.58 10.97 4.42
CA ILE A 55 6.04 12.24 4.94
C ILE A 55 7.00 12.85 5.96
N LYS A 56 7.48 12.06 6.93
CA LYS A 56 8.41 12.48 7.99
C LYS A 56 9.77 12.90 7.41
N ALA A 57 10.22 12.24 6.33
CA ALA A 57 11.45 12.59 5.60
C ALA A 57 11.32 13.88 4.78
N GLY A 58 10.13 14.48 4.70
CA GLY A 58 9.89 15.69 3.92
C GLY A 58 9.87 15.45 2.41
N THR A 59 9.76 14.21 1.94
CA THR A 59 9.69 13.88 0.50
C THR A 59 8.50 14.58 -0.17
N TYR A 60 7.39 14.75 0.56
CA TYR A 60 6.19 15.44 0.08
C TYR A 60 5.94 16.72 0.87
N ARG A 61 5.80 17.84 0.16
CA ARG A 61 5.49 19.13 0.80
C ARG A 61 4.05 19.13 1.34
N PRO A 62 3.74 19.85 2.44
CA PRO A 62 2.40 19.90 3.01
C PRO A 62 1.29 20.29 2.02
N ARG A 63 1.60 21.18 1.06
CA ARG A 63 0.64 21.56 0.00
C ARG A 63 0.33 20.41 -0.95
N GLN A 64 1.31 19.57 -1.27
CA GLN A 64 1.11 18.39 -2.13
C GLN A 64 0.24 17.37 -1.41
N LEU A 65 0.48 17.13 -0.12
CA LEU A 65 -0.33 16.21 0.69
C LEU A 65 -1.79 16.67 0.79
N ARG A 66 -2.04 17.97 0.99
CA ARG A 66 -3.40 18.55 1.03
C ARG A 66 -4.20 18.41 -0.26
N SER A 67 -3.52 18.31 -1.41
CA SER A 67 -4.13 18.13 -2.72
C SER A 67 -4.02 16.69 -3.25
N SER A 68 -3.61 15.74 -2.40
CA SER A 68 -3.45 14.33 -2.76
C SER A 68 -4.67 13.52 -2.31
N MET A 69 -4.82 12.34 -2.91
CA MET A 69 -5.78 11.32 -2.48
C MET A 69 -5.02 10.06 -2.10
N ALA A 70 -5.49 9.37 -1.06
CA ALA A 70 -5.05 8.02 -0.73
C ALA A 70 -6.16 7.04 -1.10
N LEU A 71 -5.80 5.95 -1.78
CA LEU A 71 -6.70 4.84 -2.04
C LEU A 71 -6.24 3.65 -1.20
N ILE A 72 -7.12 3.20 -0.32
CA ILE A 72 -6.94 1.96 0.44
C ILE A 72 -7.97 0.97 -0.08
N SER A 73 -7.50 -0.20 -0.52
CA SER A 73 -8.35 -1.30 -0.93
C SER A 73 -7.85 -2.57 -0.26
N LEU A 74 -8.76 -3.23 0.43
CA LEU A 74 -8.52 -4.47 1.16
C LEU A 74 -9.76 -5.35 0.98
N ALA A 75 -9.55 -6.58 0.55
CA ALA A 75 -10.61 -7.57 0.49
C ALA A 75 -10.03 -8.98 0.54
N GLY A 76 -10.63 -9.83 1.37
CA GLY A 76 -10.46 -11.28 1.29
C GLY A 76 -9.19 -11.85 1.92
N ASP A 77 -8.03 -11.21 1.78
CA ASP A 77 -6.74 -11.82 2.19
C ASP A 77 -6.71 -12.23 3.67
N ASP A 78 -7.18 -11.39 4.58
CA ASP A 78 -7.29 -11.73 6.02
C ASP A 78 -8.25 -12.90 6.27
N TYR A 79 -9.41 -12.91 5.59
CA TYR A 79 -10.42 -13.97 5.74
C TYR A 79 -9.91 -15.30 5.18
N VAL A 80 -9.32 -15.28 4.00
CA VAL A 80 -8.72 -16.46 3.37
C VAL A 80 -7.59 -16.99 4.23
N SER A 81 -6.76 -16.10 4.80
CA SER A 81 -5.72 -16.52 5.75
C SER A 81 -6.31 -17.18 6.98
N TYR A 82 -7.34 -16.56 7.57
CA TYR A 82 -8.00 -17.09 8.77
C TYR A 82 -8.61 -18.48 8.54
N LEU A 83 -9.35 -18.64 7.43
CA LEU A 83 -9.99 -19.90 7.06
C LEU A 83 -8.97 -21.03 6.82
N ASN A 84 -7.86 -20.74 6.14
CA ASN A 84 -6.93 -21.79 5.73
C ASN A 84 -5.82 -22.08 6.75
N PHE A 85 -5.43 -21.08 7.56
CA PHE A 85 -4.23 -21.17 8.38
C PHE A 85 -4.45 -20.89 9.87
N HIS A 86 -5.64 -20.44 10.27
CA HIS A 86 -5.96 -20.12 11.68
C HIS A 86 -7.24 -20.79 12.18
N ASN A 87 -7.56 -21.99 11.65
CA ASN A 87 -8.72 -22.79 12.06
C ASN A 87 -10.06 -22.03 11.97
N GLY A 88 -10.19 -21.13 10.99
CA GLY A 88 -11.43 -20.44 10.72
C GLY A 88 -12.50 -21.37 10.17
N THR A 89 -13.76 -20.99 10.33
CA THR A 89 -14.92 -21.70 9.77
C THR A 89 -15.76 -20.75 8.92
N VAL A 90 -16.37 -21.29 7.87
CA VAL A 90 -17.44 -20.60 7.13
C VAL A 90 -18.74 -20.76 7.92
N ALA A 91 -19.48 -19.65 8.06
CA ALA A 91 -20.79 -19.62 8.70
C ALA A 91 -21.86 -20.31 7.84
#